data_AF-A0A0B1TDJ5-F1
#
_entry.id   AF-A0A0B1TDJ5-F1
#
_cell.length_a   1.000
_cell.length_b   1.000
_cell.length_c   1.000
_cell.angle_alpha   90.00
_cell.angle_beta   90.00
_cell.angle_gamma   90.00
#
_symmetry.space_group_name_H-M   'P 1'
#
loop_
_entity.id
_entity.type
_entity.pdbx_description
1 polymer ?
#
loop_
_entity_poly.entity_id
_entity_poly.type
_entity_poly.pdbx_seq_one_letter_code
_entity_poly.pdbx_strand_id
1 'polypeptide(L)'
;MLPVSNTLKFLKADKQIFLMVLVTGASGYIASHCVRLLLNEGYRVRGTVRSLKNEKKVAPIRQLQKDNRLELVEADLMRSDGWER
;
A
#
# COMPACT_ATOMS: atom_id res chain seq x y z
N MET A 1 10.26 37.65 -0.87
CA MET A 1 10.59 36.42 -1.63
C MET A 1 10.63 35.27 -0.63
N LEU A 2 9.58 34.46 -0.55
CA LEU A 2 9.51 33.37 0.44
C LEU A 2 10.47 32.24 0.03
N PRO A 3 11.20 31.61 0.98
CA PRO A 3 12.14 30.55 0.67
C PRO A 3 11.39 29.32 0.11
N VAL A 4 11.86 28.83 -1.04
CA VAL A 4 11.30 27.70 -1.81
C VAL A 4 11.23 26.40 -0.98
N SER A 5 11.95 26.33 0.15
CA SER A 5 11.92 25.18 1.07
C SER A 5 10.58 24.98 1.78
N ASN A 6 9.74 26.01 1.90
CA ASN A 6 8.44 25.89 2.54
C ASN A 6 7.31 25.46 1.59
N THR A 7 7.44 25.63 0.27
CA THR A 7 6.40 25.28 -0.70
C THR A 7 6.10 23.77 -0.72
N LEU A 8 7.11 22.93 -0.46
CA LEU A 8 6.91 21.48 -0.28
C LEU A 8 6.20 21.11 1.03
N LYS A 9 6.29 21.94 2.07
CA LYS A 9 5.54 21.72 3.32
C LYS A 9 4.07 22.13 3.17
N PHE A 10 3.77 23.15 2.38
CA PHE A 10 2.39 23.56 2.08
C PHE A 10 1.63 22.52 1.25
N LEU A 11 2.28 21.85 0.28
CA LEU A 11 1.68 20.72 -0.44
C LEU A 11 1.42 19.48 0.44
N LYS A 12 2.10 19.34 1.59
CA LYS A 12 1.85 18.27 2.56
C LYS A 12 0.68 18.57 3.50
N ALA A 13 0.32 19.84 3.69
CA ALA A 13 -0.75 20.24 4.60
C ALA A 13 -2.17 20.02 4.02
N ASP A 14 -2.33 20.11 2.69
CA ASP A 14 -3.64 20.10 2.03
C ASP A 14 -4.02 18.75 1.35
N LYS A 15 -3.23 17.69 1.55
CA LYS A 15 -3.58 16.32 1.11
C LYS A 15 -3.63 15.33 2.27
N GLN A 16 -4.42 15.64 3.31
CA GLN A 16 -4.98 14.59 4.17
C GLN A 16 -6.19 13.94 3.48
N ILE A 17 -6.05 13.55 2.20
CA ILE A 17 -7.00 12.61 1.61
C ILE A 17 -6.40 11.24 1.91
N PHE A 18 -7.01 10.53 2.86
CA PHE A 18 -6.70 9.13 3.17
C PHE A 18 -7.10 8.20 2.01
N LEU A 19 -6.61 8.49 0.79
CA LEU A 19 -6.90 7.69 -0.39
C LEU A 19 -6.35 6.29 -0.17
N MET A 20 -7.23 5.31 -0.32
CA MET A 20 -6.85 3.92 -0.39
C MET A 20 -6.18 3.64 -1.73
N VAL A 21 -4.98 3.07 -1.71
CA VAL A 21 -4.24 2.66 -2.91
C VAL A 21 -4.28 1.14 -3.02
N LEU A 22 -4.72 0.63 -4.17
CA LEU A 22 -4.66 -0.79 -4.49
C LEU A 22 -3.28 -1.11 -5.09
N VAL A 23 -2.59 -2.10 -4.53
CA VAL A 23 -1.36 -2.67 -5.09
C VAL A 23 -1.59 -4.13 -5.42
N THR A 24 -1.64 -4.46 -6.71
CA THR A 24 -1.81 -5.84 -7.16
C THR A 24 -0.52 -6.65 -7.01
N GLY A 25 -0.62 -7.89 -6.55
CA GLY A 25 0.57 -8.74 -6.37
C GLY A 25 1.51 -8.20 -5.29
N ALA A 26 0.96 -7.69 -4.20
CA ALA A 26 1.65 -6.92 -3.17
C ALA A 26 2.82 -7.66 -2.51
N SER A 27 2.79 -9.00 -2.45
CA SER A 27 3.90 -9.82 -1.95
C SER A 27 5.06 -10.00 -2.94
N GLY A 28 4.98 -9.42 -4.14
CA GLY A 28 6.05 -9.43 -5.12
C GLY A 28 7.22 -8.55 -4.68
N TYR A 29 8.42 -8.82 -5.22
CA TYR A 29 9.64 -8.10 -4.84
C TYR A 29 9.48 -6.59 -4.93
N ILE A 30 9.21 -6.07 -6.14
CA ILE A 30 9.03 -4.62 -6.38
C ILE A 30 7.79 -4.10 -5.65
N ALA A 31 6.67 -4.82 -5.74
CA ALA A 31 5.40 -4.39 -5.14
C ALA A 31 5.52 -4.18 -3.62
N SER A 32 6.28 -5.03 -2.92
CA SER A 32 6.49 -4.89 -1.47
C SER A 32 7.24 -3.61 -1.10
N HIS A 33 8.17 -3.16 -1.95
CA HIS A 33 8.84 -1.87 -1.78
C HIS A 33 7.87 -0.71 -2.04
N CYS A 34 7.03 -0.80 -3.07
CA CYS A 34 5.98 0.21 -3.32
C CYS A 34 5.03 0.32 -2.13
N VAL A 35 4.57 -0.81 -1.58
CA VAL A 35 3.73 -0.84 -0.38
C VAL A 35 4.42 -0.12 0.78
N ARG A 36 5.70 -0.43 1.06
CA ARG A 36 6.45 0.24 2.13
C ARG A 36 6.54 1.76 1.91
N LEU A 37 6.82 2.21 0.70
CA LEU A 37 6.88 3.64 0.38
C LEU A 37 5.53 4.33 0.58
N LEU A 38 4.44 3.74 0.08
CA LEU A 38 3.08 4.26 0.25
C LEU A 38 2.69 4.36 1.73
N LEU A 39 2.98 3.32 2.52
CA LEU A 39 2.73 3.31 3.96
C LEU A 39 3.54 4.40 4.69
N ASN A 40 4.81 4.59 4.30
CA ASN A 40 5.66 5.64 4.88
C ASN A 40 5.17 7.07 4.55
N GLU A 41 4.59 7.26 3.36
CA GLU A 41 4.01 8.54 2.94
C GLU A 41 2.59 8.80 3.50
N GLY A 42 2.07 7.89 4.35
CA GLY A 42 0.80 8.11 5.04
C GLY A 42 -0.41 7.44 4.41
N TYR A 43 -0.28 6.76 3.27
CA TYR A 43 -1.40 6.16 2.56
C TYR A 43 -1.98 4.92 3.30
N ARG A 44 -3.25 4.63 3.01
CA ARG A 44 -3.86 3.31 3.26
C ARG A 44 -3.62 2.45 2.03
N VAL A 45 -3.20 1.21 2.21
CA VAL A 45 -2.84 0.31 1.12
C VAL A 45 -3.67 -0.97 1.22
N ARG A 46 -4.37 -1.30 0.14
CA ARG A 46 -4.93 -2.63 -0.07
C ARG A 46 -4.01 -3.39 -1.01
N GLY A 47 -3.41 -4.47 -0.54
CA GLY A 47 -2.57 -5.35 -1.34
C GLY A 47 -3.33 -6.59 -1.78
N THR A 48 -3.28 -6.96 -3.06
CA THR A 48 -3.77 -8.29 -3.48
C THR A 48 -2.64 -9.31 -3.45
N VAL A 49 -2.96 -10.52 -2.99
CA VAL A 49 -2.07 -11.68 -3.07
C VAL A 49 -2.84 -12.86 -3.64
N ARG A 50 -2.16 -13.80 -4.31
CA ARG A 50 -2.84 -14.98 -4.87
C ARG A 50 -3.42 -15.89 -3.78
N SER A 51 -2.73 -16.00 -2.64
CA SER A 51 -3.30 -16.66 -1.47
C SER A 51 -2.72 -16.11 -0.17
N LEU A 52 -3.60 -15.76 0.76
CA LEU A 52 -3.28 -15.37 2.12
C LEU A 52 -2.73 -16.54 2.94
N LYS A 53 -2.98 -17.79 2.52
CA LYS A 53 -2.46 -19.00 3.17
C LYS A 53 -0.97 -19.23 2.89
N ASN A 54 -0.38 -18.53 1.91
CA ASN A 54 1.05 -18.66 1.60
C ASN A 54 1.89 -17.75 2.51
N GLU A 55 2.07 -18.17 3.75
CA GLU A 55 2.78 -17.39 4.77
C GLU A 55 4.21 -17.03 4.38
N LYS A 56 4.91 -17.88 3.62
CA LYS A 56 6.26 -17.54 3.11
C LYS A 56 6.28 -16.27 2.27
N LYS A 57 5.21 -16.02 1.50
CA LYS A 57 5.09 -14.79 0.68
C LYS A 57 4.44 -13.64 1.46
N VAL A 58 3.50 -13.94 2.35
CA VAL A 58 2.64 -12.94 2.98
C VAL A 58 3.23 -12.39 4.28
N ALA A 59 3.95 -13.19 5.07
CA ALA A 59 4.52 -12.76 6.34
C ALA A 59 5.44 -11.53 6.22
N PRO A 60 6.35 -11.41 5.22
CA PRO A 60 7.20 -10.23 5.09
C PRO A 60 6.42 -8.94 4.87
N ILE A 61 5.38 -8.96 4.02
CA ILE A 61 4.58 -7.76 3.74
C ILE A 61 3.72 -7.35 4.95
N ARG A 62 3.20 -8.32 5.73
CA ARG A 62 2.48 -8.04 6.98
C ARG A 62 3.34 -7.31 8.01
N GLN A 63 4.66 -7.54 8.00
CA GLN A 63 5.60 -6.89 8.91
C GLN A 63 5.98 -5.45 8.50
N LEU A 64 5.56 -4.99 7.31
CA LEU A 64 5.94 -3.65 6.82
C LEU A 64 5.36 -2.51 7.66
N GLN A 65 4.34 -2.78 8.47
CA GLN A 65 3.81 -1.80 9.41
C GLN A 65 3.18 -2.43 10.65
N LYS A 66 2.98 -1.58 11.67
CA LYS A 66 2.41 -1.95 12.97
C LYS A 66 1.01 -1.36 13.20
N ASP A 67 0.48 -0.60 12.24
CA ASP A 67 -0.86 0.00 12.32
C ASP A 67 -1.85 -0.70 11.37
N ASN A 68 -3.08 -0.18 11.27
CA ASN A 68 -4.19 -0.78 10.52
C ASN A 68 -4.39 -0.20 9.09
N ARG A 69 -3.36 0.42 8.50
CA ARG A 69 -3.40 0.99 7.13
C ARG A 69 -3.14 0.00 5.99
N LEU A 70 -2.66 -1.21 6.25
CA LEU A 70 -2.40 -2.27 5.29
C LEU A 70 -3.46 -3.36 5.42
N GLU A 71 -4.17 -3.60 4.33
CA GLU A 71 -5.11 -4.71 4.18
C GLU A 71 -4.58 -5.64 3.08
N LEU A 72 -4.65 -6.95 3.30
CA LEU A 72 -4.33 -7.94 2.27
C LEU A 72 -5.58 -8.74 1.92
N VAL A 73 -5.91 -8.80 0.64
CA VAL A 73 -7.04 -9.57 0.09
C VAL A 73 -6.55 -10.59 -0.93
N GLU A 74 -7.28 -11.71 -1.06
CA GLU A 74 -7.02 -12.68 -2.12
C GLU A 74 -7.61 -12.21 -3.44
N ALA A 75 -6.79 -12.16 -4.50
CA ALA A 75 -7.24 -11.99 -5.88
C ALA A 75 -6.24 -12.66 -6.84
N ASP A 76 -6.74 -13.25 -7.92
CA ASP A 76 -5.93 -13.84 -8.99
C ASP A 76 -6.21 -13.11 -10.30
N LEU A 77 -5.16 -12.76 -11.05
CA LEU A 77 -5.29 -12.12 -12.35
C LEU A 77 -5.99 -13.01 -13.39
N MET A 78 -5.96 -14.33 -13.19
CA MET A 78 -6.58 -15.30 -14.09
C MET A 78 -8.04 -15.59 -13.76
N ARG A 79 -8.62 -14.90 -12.76
CA ARG A 79 -9.99 -15.11 -12.32
C ARG A 79 -10.67 -13.78 -12.00
N SER A 80 -11.99 -13.73 -12.15
CA SER A 80 -12.77 -12.52 -11.88
C SER A 80 -13.20 -12.39 -10.42
N ASP A 81 -13.18 -13.47 -9.65
CA ASP A 81 -13.53 -13.48 -8.22
C ASP A 81 -12.45 -12.81 -7.36
N GLY A 82 -12.89 -12.11 -6.30
CA GLY A 82 -12.01 -11.45 -5.34
C GLY A 82 -11.57 -10.03 -5.72
N TRP A 83 -12.02 -9.50 -6.87
CA TRP A 83 -11.75 -8.12 -7.30
C TRP A 83 -12.83 -7.12 -6.85
N GLU A 84 -14.00 -7.60 -6.41
CA GLU A 84 -15.14 -6.84 -5.91
C GLU A 84 -14.98 -6.30 -4.48
N ARG A 85 -13.78 -6.42 -3.90
CA ARG A 85 -13.47 -6.12 -2.50
C ARG A 85 -13.41 -4.63 -2.20
#